data_AF-A0A7S3ZQF6-F1
#
_entry.id   AF-A0A7S3ZQF6-F1
#
_cell.length_a   1.000
_cell.length_b   1.000
_cell.length_c   1.000
_cell.angle_alpha   90.00
_cell.angle_beta   90.00
_cell.angle_gamma   90.00
#
_symmetry.space_group_name_H-M   'P 1'
#
loop_
_entity.id
_entity.type
_entity.pdbx_description
1 polymer ?
#
loop_
_entity_poly.entity_id
_entity_poly.type
_entity_poly.pdbx_seq_one_letter_code
_entity_poly.pdbx_strand_id
1 'polypeptide(L)'
;MRRAAQLLRRTAPYALTGTAVAACDDDRFTVEKVNVIKIPHLRDQGFPGANKSNVAAFGYAKFVSDEDCVLGDIVLNGPSHTTKAYTRAGPREKLHFDPQDTRCAIVTCGGLCPGLNTVVKNLVEILESRYGVEKIYGIKGGYRGFTSVGWDAPLELTADCVKDIHREGGTLLGTSRGGFDAEKIVEWLRAKRVNQLYVIGGDGTHRGAYKLAELCWEKGVDVSVAGVPKTIDNDIGA
;
A
#
# COMPACT_ATOMS: atom_id res chain seq x y z
N MET A 1 12.62 13.68 -24.37
CA MET A 1 11.94 14.02 -23.09
C MET A 1 10.69 14.92 -23.21
N ARG A 2 10.27 15.40 -24.40
CA ARG A 2 9.14 16.36 -24.52
C ARG A 2 7.76 15.79 -24.93
N ARG A 3 7.58 14.47 -25.05
CA ARG A 3 6.29 13.85 -25.46
C ARG A 3 5.43 13.28 -24.31
N ALA A 4 5.96 13.18 -23.09
CA ALA A 4 5.21 12.59 -21.96
C ALA A 4 4.29 13.58 -21.22
N ALA A 5 4.50 14.89 -21.39
CA ALA A 5 3.83 15.92 -20.59
C ALA A 5 2.41 16.31 -21.09
N GLN A 6 1.99 15.84 -22.28
CA GLN A 6 0.83 16.42 -22.96
C GLN A 6 -0.48 15.60 -22.86
N LEU A 7 -0.45 14.43 -22.21
CA LEU A 7 -1.64 13.57 -22.05
C LEU A 7 -2.20 13.47 -20.61
N LEU A 8 -1.67 14.27 -19.67
CA LEU A 8 -2.03 14.21 -18.24
C LEU A 8 -3.13 15.19 -17.81
N ARG A 9 -4.08 15.53 -18.69
CA ARG A 9 -5.19 16.43 -18.35
C ARG A 9 -6.54 15.70 -18.32
N ARG A 10 -7.11 15.72 -17.11
CA ARG A 10 -8.53 15.63 -16.75
C ARG A 10 -9.20 14.26 -16.91
N THR A 11 -9.55 13.66 -15.78
CA THR A 11 -10.91 13.11 -15.56
C THR A 11 -11.15 12.91 -14.05
N ALA A 12 -12.40 13.14 -13.65
CA ALA A 12 -12.92 13.29 -12.29
C ALA A 12 -13.01 11.94 -11.51
N PRO A 13 -13.41 11.91 -10.22
CA PRO A 13 -13.29 10.72 -9.39
C PRO A 13 -14.21 9.59 -9.87
N TYR A 14 -13.64 8.40 -9.99
CA TYR A 14 -14.15 7.27 -10.76
C TYR A 14 -15.01 6.31 -9.91
N ALA A 15 -16.06 5.73 -10.50
CA ALA A 15 -16.99 4.78 -9.87
C ALA A 15 -17.07 3.47 -10.67
N LEU A 16 -17.33 2.35 -9.98
CA LEU A 16 -17.49 1.01 -10.54
C LEU A 16 -18.98 0.65 -10.69
N THR A 17 -19.36 0.06 -11.83
CA THR A 17 -20.68 -0.57 -12.03
C THR A 17 -20.53 -1.90 -12.78
N GLY A 18 -21.18 -2.95 -12.31
CA GLY A 18 -21.32 -4.24 -13.01
C GLY A 18 -22.75 -4.75 -12.95
N THR A 19 -23.23 -5.37 -14.03
CA THR A 19 -24.53 -6.05 -14.10
C THR A 19 -24.25 -7.54 -14.31
N ALA A 20 -24.77 -8.39 -13.41
CA ALA A 20 -24.71 -9.83 -13.56
C ALA A 20 -26.08 -10.34 -14.00
N VAL A 21 -26.13 -11.16 -15.05
CA VAL A 21 -27.29 -11.98 -15.39
C VAL A 21 -26.95 -13.39 -14.94
N ALA A 22 -27.80 -14.00 -14.12
CA ALA A 22 -27.60 -15.35 -13.61
C ALA A 22 -28.60 -16.30 -14.26
N ALA A 23 -28.11 -17.37 -14.90
CA ALA A 23 -28.90 -18.56 -15.16
C ALA A 23 -28.84 -19.47 -13.92
N CYS A 24 -30.00 -19.94 -13.45
CA CYS A 24 -30.13 -20.81 -12.30
C CYS A 24 -30.34 -22.25 -12.79
N ASP A 25 -29.32 -23.08 -12.65
CA ASP A 25 -29.44 -24.54 -12.60
C ASP A 25 -28.63 -24.98 -11.36
N ASP A 26 -29.28 -25.71 -10.45
CA ASP A 26 -28.68 -26.40 -9.29
C ASP A 26 -27.70 -25.58 -8.41
N ASP A 27 -28.23 -24.72 -7.54
CA ASP A 27 -27.51 -24.00 -6.45
C ASP A 27 -26.26 -23.19 -6.88
N ARG A 28 -26.08 -22.97 -8.18
CA ARG A 28 -24.96 -22.24 -8.76
C ARG A 28 -25.50 -21.05 -9.52
N PHE A 29 -24.96 -19.87 -9.22
CA PHE A 29 -25.17 -18.67 -10.03
C PHE A 29 -23.88 -18.34 -10.76
N THR A 30 -24.00 -17.99 -12.04
CA THR A 30 -22.85 -17.58 -12.87
C THR A 30 -22.89 -16.07 -13.05
N VAL A 31 -21.77 -15.39 -12.78
CA VAL A 31 -21.61 -13.98 -13.14
C VAL A 31 -21.11 -13.93 -14.58
N GLU A 32 -22.00 -13.59 -15.53
CA GLU A 32 -21.68 -13.59 -16.96
C GLU A 32 -20.60 -12.57 -17.37
N LYS A 33 -20.50 -11.43 -16.69
CA LYS A 33 -19.49 -10.40 -16.99
C LYS A 33 -19.18 -9.51 -15.80
N VAL A 34 -17.89 -9.31 -15.51
CA VAL A 34 -17.39 -8.30 -14.57
C VAL A 34 -16.56 -7.29 -15.35
N ASN A 35 -16.98 -6.01 -15.36
CA ASN A 35 -16.19 -4.94 -15.95
C ASN A 35 -15.26 -4.36 -14.87
N VAL A 36 -13.99 -4.74 -14.90
CA VAL A 36 -12.98 -4.18 -13.99
C VAL A 36 -12.45 -2.87 -14.57
N ILE A 37 -12.64 -1.75 -13.86
CA ILE A 37 -12.05 -0.47 -14.24
C ILE A 37 -10.63 -0.42 -13.67
N LYS A 38 -9.62 -0.44 -14.54
CA LYS A 38 -8.22 -0.36 -14.15
C LYS A 38 -7.91 1.05 -13.63
N ILE A 39 -7.60 1.17 -12.35
CA ILE A 39 -7.14 2.44 -11.75
C ILE A 39 -5.71 2.69 -12.22
N PRO A 40 -5.30 3.95 -12.51
CA PRO A 40 -3.90 4.27 -12.73
C PRO A 40 -3.05 3.80 -11.53
N HIS A 41 -2.23 2.79 -11.78
CA HIS A 41 -1.20 2.29 -10.87
C HIS A 41 0.16 2.56 -11.49
N LEU A 42 1.20 2.36 -10.69
CA LEU A 42 2.58 2.36 -11.20
C LEU A 42 2.67 1.44 -12.43
N ARG A 43 3.22 1.93 -13.54
CA ARG A 43 3.23 1.20 -14.82
C ARG A 43 4.09 -0.05 -14.72
N ASP A 44 3.59 -1.24 -15.04
CA ASP A 44 4.39 -2.47 -14.96
C ASP A 44 5.74 -2.36 -15.69
N GLN A 45 6.84 -2.37 -14.93
CA GLN A 45 8.21 -2.44 -15.49
C GLN A 45 8.67 -3.89 -15.68
N GLY A 46 7.96 -4.85 -15.07
CA GLY A 46 8.07 -6.27 -15.38
C GLY A 46 9.17 -7.03 -14.63
N PHE A 47 9.67 -6.49 -13.51
CA PHE A 47 10.68 -7.18 -12.68
C PHE A 47 10.11 -8.46 -12.06
N PRO A 48 10.92 -9.51 -11.81
CA PRO A 48 10.41 -10.73 -11.20
C PRO A 48 9.90 -10.48 -9.77
N GLY A 49 8.72 -11.03 -9.47
CA GLY A 49 8.12 -11.11 -8.13
C GLY A 49 8.95 -11.93 -7.15
N ALA A 50 8.53 -11.90 -5.88
CA ALA A 50 9.10 -12.77 -4.85
C ALA A 50 9.20 -14.22 -5.37
N ASN A 51 10.33 -14.87 -5.12
CA ASN A 51 10.67 -16.14 -5.77
C ASN A 51 9.57 -17.22 -5.56
N LYS A 52 9.29 -18.03 -6.59
CA LYS A 52 8.26 -19.10 -6.58
C LYS A 52 8.42 -20.05 -5.38
N SER A 53 9.66 -20.31 -4.95
CA SER A 53 9.98 -21.09 -3.75
C SER A 53 9.51 -20.43 -2.44
N ASN A 54 9.60 -19.11 -2.32
CA ASN A 54 9.23 -18.35 -1.12
C ASN A 54 7.72 -18.10 -1.01
N VAL A 55 7.04 -18.06 -2.16
CA VAL A 55 5.58 -17.91 -2.25
C VAL A 55 4.87 -19.21 -1.85
N ALA A 56 5.37 -20.38 -2.28
CA ALA A 56 4.80 -21.68 -1.93
C ALA A 56 4.96 -22.09 -0.44
N ALA A 57 5.98 -21.57 0.25
CA ALA A 57 6.35 -21.99 1.61
C ALA A 57 5.30 -21.71 2.71
N PHE A 58 4.26 -20.91 2.44
CA PHE A 58 3.25 -20.51 3.45
C PHE A 58 1.81 -20.92 3.13
N GLY A 59 1.58 -21.89 2.24
CA GLY A 59 0.29 -22.56 2.03
C GLY A 59 -0.85 -21.74 1.39
N TYR A 60 -0.88 -20.42 1.60
CA TYR A 60 -1.92 -19.49 1.16
C TYR A 60 -1.45 -18.45 0.13
N ALA A 61 -0.15 -18.33 -0.10
CA ALA A 61 0.39 -17.36 -1.06
C ALA A 61 0.51 -18.03 -2.43
N LYS A 62 -0.50 -17.85 -3.28
CA LYS A 62 -0.37 -18.02 -4.73
C LYS A 62 -0.25 -16.64 -5.36
N PHE A 63 0.43 -16.54 -6.50
CA PHE A 63 0.37 -15.31 -7.27
C PHE A 63 -1.08 -15.01 -7.65
N VAL A 64 -1.43 -13.74 -7.55
CA VAL A 64 -2.75 -13.20 -7.86
C VAL A 64 -2.64 -12.45 -9.19
N SER A 65 -3.61 -12.62 -10.08
CA SER A 65 -3.65 -11.87 -11.34
C SER A 65 -4.07 -10.41 -11.09
N ASP A 66 -3.71 -9.50 -12.00
CA ASP A 66 -4.25 -8.15 -11.99
C ASP A 66 -5.74 -8.09 -12.35
N GLU A 67 -6.26 -9.19 -12.90
CA GLU A 67 -7.68 -9.38 -13.22
C GLU A 67 -8.47 -10.00 -12.06
N ASP A 68 -7.80 -10.52 -11.03
CA ASP A 68 -8.47 -11.10 -9.87
C ASP A 68 -9.17 -9.98 -9.07
N CYS A 69 -10.47 -10.14 -8.85
CA CYS A 69 -11.26 -9.22 -8.06
C CYS A 69 -12.12 -9.93 -7.01
N VAL A 70 -12.54 -9.16 -6.00
CA VAL A 70 -13.48 -9.56 -4.95
C VAL A 70 -14.71 -8.68 -5.09
N LEU A 71 -15.88 -9.30 -5.22
CA LEU A 71 -17.16 -8.58 -5.27
C LEU A 71 -17.55 -8.11 -3.86
N GLY A 72 -18.07 -6.89 -3.76
CA GLY A 72 -18.43 -6.27 -2.47
C GLY A 72 -19.65 -6.93 -1.83
N ASP A 73 -20.62 -7.35 -2.63
CA ASP A 73 -21.81 -8.05 -2.17
C ASP A 73 -22.40 -8.95 -3.27
N ILE A 74 -23.13 -9.98 -2.84
CA ILE A 74 -23.85 -10.93 -3.67
C ILE A 74 -25.30 -10.96 -3.17
N VAL A 75 -26.24 -10.57 -4.02
CA VAL A 75 -27.67 -10.53 -3.68
C VAL A 75 -28.38 -11.64 -4.44
N LEU A 76 -28.92 -12.62 -3.70
CA LEU A 76 -29.76 -13.69 -4.24
C LEU A 76 -31.23 -13.29 -4.15
N ASN A 77 -32.02 -13.58 -5.19
CA ASN A 77 -33.46 -13.33 -5.25
C ASN A 77 -33.88 -11.84 -5.08
N GLY A 78 -33.00 -10.90 -5.41
CA GLY A 78 -33.28 -9.47 -5.45
C GLY A 78 -33.59 -8.95 -6.86
N PRO A 79 -34.05 -7.69 -6.99
CA PRO A 79 -34.05 -7.03 -8.29
C PRO A 79 -32.62 -6.95 -8.85
N SER A 80 -32.49 -6.65 -10.16
CA SER A 80 -31.17 -6.45 -10.81
C SER A 80 -30.26 -5.56 -9.96
N HIS A 81 -29.12 -6.11 -9.53
CA HIS A 81 -28.20 -5.46 -8.58
C HIS A 81 -26.88 -5.09 -9.25
N THR A 82 -26.26 -4.01 -8.77
CA THR A 82 -24.94 -3.56 -9.17
C THR A 82 -24.04 -3.50 -7.94
N THR A 83 -22.89 -4.18 -8.00
CA THR A 83 -21.91 -4.22 -6.90
C THR A 83 -20.60 -3.54 -7.29
N LYS A 84 -19.79 -3.22 -6.27
CA LYS A 84 -18.39 -2.80 -6.43
C LYS A 84 -17.50 -4.05 -6.54
N ALA A 85 -16.51 -4.00 -7.42
CA ALA A 85 -15.47 -5.02 -7.50
C ALA A 85 -14.12 -4.42 -7.07
N TYR A 86 -13.44 -5.07 -6.13
CA TYR A 86 -12.17 -4.64 -5.59
C TYR A 86 -11.05 -5.52 -6.12
N THR A 87 -9.92 -4.94 -6.53
CA THR A 87 -8.74 -5.73 -6.92
C THR A 87 -8.26 -6.58 -5.75
N ARG A 88 -8.02 -7.86 -6.00
CA ARG A 88 -7.55 -8.78 -4.96
C ARG A 88 -6.10 -8.47 -4.59
N ALA A 89 -5.86 -8.20 -3.31
CA ALA A 89 -4.51 -8.05 -2.78
C ALA A 89 -3.77 -9.39 -2.79
N GLY A 90 -2.46 -9.36 -3.05
CA GLY A 90 -1.62 -10.56 -3.05
C GLY A 90 -0.31 -10.35 -3.81
N PRO A 91 0.63 -11.31 -3.73
CA PRO A 91 1.87 -11.22 -4.49
C PRO A 91 1.59 -11.28 -6.00
N ARG A 92 2.37 -10.55 -6.78
CA ARG A 92 2.34 -10.56 -8.25
C ARG A 92 3.58 -11.26 -8.81
N GLU A 93 3.43 -11.95 -9.95
CA GLU A 93 4.57 -12.58 -10.63
C GLU A 93 5.54 -11.53 -11.20
N LYS A 94 5.01 -10.34 -11.53
CA LYS A 94 5.79 -9.20 -12.00
C LYS A 94 5.62 -8.01 -11.05
N LEU A 95 6.71 -7.29 -10.80
CA LEU A 95 6.78 -6.12 -9.94
C LEU A 95 7.09 -4.87 -10.76
N HIS A 96 6.68 -3.74 -10.21
CA HIS A 96 7.01 -2.43 -10.76
C HIS A 96 8.45 -2.00 -10.42
N PHE A 97 8.91 -2.24 -9.19
CA PHE A 97 10.27 -1.91 -8.77
C PHE A 97 11.15 -3.15 -8.80
N ASP A 98 12.42 -2.96 -9.17
CA ASP A 98 13.45 -3.96 -8.95
C ASP A 98 13.67 -4.09 -7.43
N PRO A 99 13.52 -5.29 -6.84
CA PRO A 99 13.77 -5.46 -5.42
C PRO A 99 15.20 -5.10 -5.00
N GLN A 100 16.21 -5.26 -5.86
CA GLN A 100 17.61 -4.92 -5.56
C GLN A 100 17.84 -3.40 -5.43
N ASP A 101 17.09 -2.60 -6.19
CA ASP A 101 17.15 -1.13 -6.15
C ASP A 101 16.07 -0.52 -5.24
N THR A 102 15.25 -1.34 -4.61
CA THR A 102 14.15 -0.87 -3.76
C THR A 102 14.67 -0.29 -2.45
N ARG A 103 14.13 0.87 -2.08
CA ARG A 103 14.35 1.50 -0.78
C ARG A 103 13.03 1.92 -0.21
N CYS A 104 12.76 1.49 1.02
CA CYS A 104 11.48 1.66 1.67
C CYS A 104 11.56 2.66 2.83
N ALA A 105 10.48 3.38 3.08
CA ALA A 105 10.26 4.11 4.32
C ALA A 105 8.96 3.66 4.99
N ILE A 106 8.96 3.52 6.31
CA ILE A 106 7.81 3.14 7.12
C ILE A 106 7.58 4.23 8.16
N VAL A 107 6.36 4.74 8.25
CA VAL A 107 5.99 5.78 9.23
C VAL A 107 4.69 5.42 9.95
N THR A 108 4.69 5.59 11.28
CA THR A 108 3.49 5.46 12.12
C THR A 108 3.03 6.83 12.60
N CYS A 109 1.75 7.16 12.35
CA CYS A 109 1.16 8.47 12.64
C CYS A 109 -0.13 8.37 13.47
N GLY A 110 -0.49 9.47 14.14
CA GLY A 110 -1.74 9.59 14.89
C GLY A 110 -1.67 8.99 16.30
N GLY A 111 -2.83 8.60 16.84
CA GLY A 111 -2.92 7.93 18.15
C GLY A 111 -2.42 6.48 18.11
N LEU A 112 -1.97 5.98 19.26
CA LEU A 112 -1.55 4.59 19.42
C LEU A 112 -2.74 3.65 19.26
N CYS A 113 -2.46 2.45 18.76
CA CYS A 113 -3.39 1.33 18.65
C CYS A 113 -2.58 0.03 18.86
N PRO A 114 -3.12 -1.00 19.51
CA PRO A 114 -2.47 -2.31 19.58
C PRO A 114 -2.09 -2.83 18.18
N GLY A 115 -0.92 -3.48 18.07
CA GLY A 115 -0.47 -4.12 16.83
C GLY A 115 0.38 -3.25 15.88
N LEU A 116 0.62 -1.96 16.20
CA LEU A 116 1.51 -1.12 15.39
C LEU A 116 2.91 -1.72 15.20
N ASN A 117 3.52 -2.20 16.29
CA ASN A 117 4.79 -2.90 16.23
C ASN A 117 4.72 -4.19 15.38
N THR A 118 3.61 -4.92 15.44
CA THR A 118 3.38 -6.11 14.61
C THR A 118 3.33 -5.77 13.12
N VAL A 119 2.70 -4.66 12.74
CA VAL A 119 2.68 -4.17 11.35
C VAL A 119 4.09 -3.81 10.89
N VAL A 120 4.82 -3.01 11.67
CA VAL A 120 6.20 -2.61 11.34
C VAL A 120 7.10 -3.84 11.20
N LYS A 121 7.05 -4.76 12.17
CA LYS A 121 7.81 -6.02 12.12
C LYS A 121 7.55 -6.80 10.84
N ASN A 122 6.28 -7.12 10.56
CA ASN A 122 5.93 -7.94 9.40
C ASN A 122 6.32 -7.27 8.07
N LEU A 123 6.17 -5.94 7.96
CA LEU A 123 6.62 -5.20 6.78
C LEU A 123 8.13 -5.38 6.57
N VAL A 124 8.92 -5.14 7.61
CA VAL A 124 10.39 -5.26 7.55
C VAL A 124 10.80 -6.69 7.21
N GLU A 125 10.26 -7.69 7.92
CA GLU A 125 10.58 -9.10 7.67
C GLU A 125 10.22 -9.53 6.25
N ILE A 126 9.06 -9.12 5.71
CA ILE A 126 8.65 -9.47 4.34
C ILE A 126 9.54 -8.77 3.31
N LEU A 127 9.79 -7.47 3.47
CA LEU A 127 10.62 -6.68 2.56
C LEU A 127 12.03 -7.27 2.47
N GLU A 128 12.64 -7.57 3.61
CA GLU A 128 14.01 -8.11 3.66
C GLU A 128 14.04 -9.59 3.22
N SER A 129 13.27 -10.47 3.85
CA SER A 129 13.40 -11.92 3.63
C SER A 129 12.79 -12.42 2.31
N ARG A 130 11.71 -11.79 1.82
CA ARG A 130 11.02 -12.25 0.60
C ARG A 130 11.42 -11.49 -0.65
N TYR A 131 11.69 -10.20 -0.49
CA TYR A 131 12.00 -9.32 -1.61
C TYR A 131 13.49 -8.92 -1.63
N GLY A 132 14.28 -9.18 -0.58
CA GLY A 132 15.71 -8.83 -0.58
C GLY A 132 15.96 -7.32 -0.51
N VAL A 133 15.00 -6.55 0.01
CA VAL A 133 15.15 -5.11 0.16
C VAL A 133 16.17 -4.82 1.26
N GLU A 134 17.31 -4.26 0.88
CA GLU A 134 18.42 -3.99 1.81
C GLU A 134 18.21 -2.72 2.64
N LYS A 135 17.47 -1.74 2.11
CA LYS A 135 17.38 -0.39 2.71
C LYS A 135 15.97 -0.04 3.14
N ILE A 136 15.71 -0.15 4.44
CA ILE A 136 14.40 0.16 5.05
C ILE A 136 14.58 1.25 6.12
N TYR A 137 13.90 2.37 5.96
CA TYR A 137 13.92 3.50 6.89
C TYR A 137 12.68 3.49 7.80
N GLY A 138 12.89 3.51 9.11
CA GLY A 138 11.86 3.77 10.11
C GLY A 138 11.80 5.25 10.46
N ILE A 139 10.71 5.93 10.11
CA ILE A 139 10.54 7.36 10.34
C ILE A 139 10.02 7.59 11.76
N LYS A 140 10.83 8.24 12.60
CA LYS A 140 10.51 8.44 14.01
C LYS A 140 9.49 9.56 14.23
N GLY A 141 8.46 9.30 15.05
CA GLY A 141 7.57 10.33 15.55
C GLY A 141 6.62 10.91 14.50
N GLY A 142 6.12 10.10 13.56
CA GLY A 142 5.17 10.51 12.52
C GLY A 142 5.80 11.36 11.41
N TYR A 143 4.98 12.14 10.70
CA TYR A 143 5.43 12.88 9.51
C TYR A 143 6.57 13.89 9.75
N ARG A 144 6.65 14.50 10.94
CA ARG A 144 7.77 15.40 11.28
C ARG A 144 9.14 14.70 11.23
N GLY A 145 9.17 13.38 11.40
CA GLY A 145 10.37 12.57 11.48
C GLY A 145 11.19 12.53 10.20
N PHE A 146 10.58 12.80 9.05
CA PHE A 146 11.30 12.83 7.76
C PHE A 146 12.45 13.84 7.77
N THR A 147 12.22 15.00 8.38
CA THR A 147 13.21 16.09 8.43
C THR A 147 13.96 16.16 9.75
N SER A 148 13.72 15.23 10.66
CA SER A 148 14.39 15.19 11.96
C SER A 148 15.86 14.78 11.84
N VAL A 149 16.68 15.30 12.75
CA VAL A 149 18.14 15.08 12.79
C VAL A 149 18.58 14.61 14.18
N GLY A 150 19.82 14.14 14.29
CA GLY A 150 20.39 13.67 15.56
C GLY A 150 19.66 12.43 16.08
N TRP A 151 19.30 12.43 17.36
CA TRP A 151 18.63 11.30 18.01
C TRP A 151 17.28 10.94 17.37
N ASP A 152 16.59 11.91 16.78
CA ASP A 152 15.29 11.73 16.14
C ASP A 152 15.36 11.52 14.63
N ALA A 153 16.56 11.36 14.07
CA ALA A 153 16.73 10.99 12.68
C ALA A 153 16.06 9.63 12.36
N PRO A 154 15.64 9.41 11.11
CA PRO A 154 15.16 8.11 10.65
C PRO A 154 16.12 6.97 11.00
N LEU A 155 15.56 5.90 11.54
CA LEU A 155 16.27 4.68 11.91
C LEU A 155 16.40 3.75 10.69
N GLU A 156 17.46 2.96 10.62
CA GLU A 156 17.53 1.84 9.69
C GLU A 156 16.93 0.58 10.33
N LEU A 157 15.94 -0.02 9.66
CA LEU A 157 15.25 -1.20 10.15
C LEU A 157 15.78 -2.45 9.47
N THR A 158 15.99 -3.50 10.26
CA THR A 158 16.36 -4.85 9.83
C THR A 158 15.47 -5.86 10.55
N ALA A 159 15.30 -7.05 10.00
CA ALA A 159 14.52 -8.13 10.60
C ALA A 159 14.98 -8.43 12.03
N ASP A 160 16.29 -8.34 12.29
CA ASP A 160 16.85 -8.58 13.61
C ASP A 160 16.46 -7.48 14.61
N CYS A 161 16.46 -6.20 14.21
CA CYS A 161 16.10 -5.10 15.09
C CYS A 161 14.59 -5.05 15.44
N VAL A 162 13.73 -5.66 14.61
CA VAL A 162 12.28 -5.73 14.84
C VAL A 162 11.79 -7.08 15.37
N LYS A 163 12.69 -8.04 15.60
CA LYS A 163 12.34 -9.44 15.90
C LYS A 163 11.29 -9.60 17.00
N ASP A 164 11.46 -8.87 18.10
CA ASP A 164 10.64 -9.01 19.32
C ASP A 164 9.68 -7.84 19.59
N ILE A 165 9.69 -6.77 18.78
CA ILE A 165 8.89 -5.55 19.06
C ILE A 165 7.38 -5.81 19.10
N HIS A 166 6.90 -6.85 18.41
CA HIS A 166 5.49 -7.28 18.41
C HIS A 166 4.97 -7.67 19.80
N ARG A 167 5.86 -7.96 20.76
CA ARG A 167 5.53 -8.26 22.16
C ARG A 167 5.27 -7.00 22.99
N GLU A 168 5.64 -5.83 22.46
CA GLU A 168 5.51 -4.55 23.14
C GLU A 168 4.35 -3.73 22.57
N GLY A 169 3.64 -3.05 23.48
CA GLY A 169 2.65 -2.05 23.10
C GLY A 169 3.28 -0.80 22.47
N GLY A 170 2.46 0.03 21.83
CA GLY A 170 2.93 1.24 21.18
C GLY A 170 3.61 0.98 19.83
N THR A 171 4.63 1.78 19.50
CA THR A 171 5.40 1.67 18.26
C THR A 171 6.87 2.02 18.52
N LEU A 172 7.81 1.19 18.05
CA LEU A 172 9.25 1.43 18.05
C LEU A 172 9.61 2.79 17.44
N LEU A 173 8.87 3.20 16.42
CA LEU A 173 9.11 4.45 15.71
C LEU A 173 8.58 5.67 16.48
N GLY A 174 7.75 5.48 17.50
CA GLY A 174 6.95 6.56 18.06
C GLY A 174 5.92 7.10 17.06
N THR A 175 5.05 8.00 17.51
CA THR A 175 4.01 8.59 16.67
C THR A 175 3.80 10.06 17.03
N SER A 176 3.21 10.83 16.12
CA SER A 176 2.73 12.18 16.41
C SER A 176 1.48 12.50 15.60
N ARG A 177 0.78 13.57 16.01
CA ARG A 177 -0.24 14.24 15.21
C ARG A 177 0.38 15.52 14.61
N GLY A 178 0.05 15.81 13.36
CA GLY A 178 0.58 16.98 12.66
C GLY A 178 2.00 16.79 12.11
N GLY A 179 2.71 17.90 11.88
CA GLY A 179 4.08 17.89 11.33
C GLY A 179 4.16 17.46 9.87
N PHE A 180 3.04 17.44 9.15
CA PHE A 180 2.99 17.10 7.74
C PHE A 180 3.43 18.28 6.88
N ASP A 181 4.50 18.08 6.11
CA ASP A 181 5.03 19.02 5.13
C ASP A 181 5.34 18.23 3.85
N ALA A 182 4.42 18.28 2.88
CA ALA A 182 4.49 17.43 1.70
C ALA A 182 5.76 17.67 0.87
N GLU A 183 6.15 18.94 0.71
CA GLU A 183 7.34 19.33 -0.06
C GLU A 183 8.60 18.74 0.55
N LYS A 184 8.81 18.96 1.85
CA LYS A 184 10.00 18.42 2.53
C LYS A 184 10.04 16.90 2.55
N ILE A 185 8.88 16.25 2.70
CA ILE A 185 8.81 14.77 2.67
C ILE A 185 9.17 14.26 1.27
N VAL A 186 8.62 14.84 0.20
CA VAL A 186 8.93 14.42 -1.18
C VAL A 186 10.40 14.68 -1.53
N GLU A 187 10.96 15.82 -1.10
CA GLU A 187 12.39 16.10 -1.24
C GLU A 187 13.24 15.06 -0.50
N TRP A 188 12.84 14.66 0.71
CA TRP A 188 13.53 13.62 1.46
C TRP A 188 13.46 12.26 0.77
N LEU A 189 12.27 11.86 0.28
CA LEU A 189 12.08 10.61 -0.47
C LEU A 189 13.00 10.58 -1.68
N ARG A 190 13.05 11.68 -2.45
CA ARG A 190 13.93 11.85 -3.60
C ARG A 190 15.40 11.77 -3.22
N ALA A 191 15.82 12.50 -2.18
CA ALA A 191 17.21 12.55 -1.72
C ALA A 191 17.71 11.20 -1.21
N LYS A 192 16.85 10.42 -0.55
CA LYS A 192 17.16 9.06 -0.06
C LYS A 192 16.88 7.96 -1.08
N ARG A 193 16.39 8.32 -2.28
CA ARG A 193 15.98 7.40 -3.35
C ARG A 193 14.97 6.36 -2.87
N VAL A 194 14.07 6.75 -1.97
CA VAL A 194 12.97 5.91 -1.50
C VAL A 194 11.91 5.84 -2.60
N ASN A 195 11.57 4.62 -3.00
CA ASN A 195 10.56 4.34 -4.02
C ASN A 195 9.33 3.63 -3.45
N GLN A 196 9.33 3.28 -2.17
CA GLN A 196 8.15 2.76 -1.46
C GLN A 196 7.99 3.44 -0.10
N LEU A 197 6.83 4.03 0.14
CA LEU A 197 6.46 4.64 1.41
C LEU A 197 5.23 3.95 2.00
N TYR A 198 5.40 3.33 3.15
CA TYR A 198 4.33 2.72 3.94
C TYR A 198 3.88 3.65 5.05
N VAL A 199 2.62 4.09 4.97
CA VAL A 199 2.04 5.05 5.89
C VAL A 199 1.00 4.34 6.76
N ILE A 200 1.29 4.21 8.06
CA ILE A 200 0.41 3.54 9.03
C ILE A 200 -0.30 4.60 9.88
N GLY A 201 -1.62 4.70 9.78
CA GLY A 201 -2.38 5.73 10.50
C GLY A 201 -3.87 5.76 10.19
N GLY A 202 -4.58 6.74 10.76
CA GLY A 202 -6.01 6.95 10.52
C GLY A 202 -6.30 7.92 9.37
N ASP A 203 -7.52 8.42 9.27
CA ASP A 203 -7.97 9.22 8.11
C ASP A 203 -7.16 10.48 7.85
N GLY A 204 -6.82 11.22 8.91
CA GLY A 204 -5.94 12.40 8.79
C GLY A 204 -4.57 12.04 8.21
N THR A 205 -4.05 10.87 8.57
CA THR A 205 -2.79 10.35 8.04
C THR A 205 -2.92 9.98 6.56
N HIS A 206 -4.00 9.29 6.17
CA HIS A 206 -4.21 8.85 4.79
C HIS A 206 -4.54 10.00 3.84
N ARG A 207 -5.20 11.07 4.32
CA ARG A 207 -5.30 12.34 3.57
C ARG A 207 -3.91 12.93 3.26
N GLY A 208 -2.96 12.81 4.20
CA GLY A 208 -1.57 13.17 3.96
C GLY A 208 -0.89 12.24 2.94
N ALA A 209 -1.10 10.93 3.05
CA ALA A 209 -0.56 9.95 2.12
C ALA A 209 -1.02 10.19 0.68
N TYR A 210 -2.31 10.50 0.50
CA TYR A 210 -2.89 10.87 -0.80
C TYR A 210 -2.20 12.12 -1.40
N LYS A 211 -2.03 13.18 -0.60
CA LYS A 211 -1.31 14.39 -1.03
C LYS A 211 0.15 14.12 -1.40
N LEU A 212 0.83 13.22 -0.68
CA LEU A 212 2.20 12.81 -1.03
C LEU A 212 2.23 12.06 -2.36
N ALA A 213 1.28 11.16 -2.60
CA ALA A 213 1.19 10.43 -3.86
C ALA A 213 0.96 11.38 -5.05
N GLU A 214 0.02 12.33 -4.92
CA GLU A 214 -0.22 13.37 -5.93
C GLU A 214 1.03 14.21 -6.19
N LEU A 215 1.70 14.68 -5.14
CA LEU A 215 2.87 15.53 -5.29
C LEU A 215 4.08 14.78 -5.88
N CYS A 216 4.28 13.52 -5.51
CA CYS A 216 5.26 12.63 -6.14
C CYS A 216 4.99 12.50 -7.64
N TRP A 217 3.73 12.27 -8.02
CA TRP A 217 3.33 12.19 -9.43
C TRP A 217 3.61 13.50 -10.18
N GLU A 218 3.20 14.64 -9.62
CA GLU A 218 3.41 15.97 -10.21
C GLU A 218 4.90 16.30 -10.40
N LYS A 219 5.75 15.90 -9.45
CA LYS A 219 7.21 16.13 -9.50
C LYS A 219 7.99 15.04 -10.22
N GLY A 220 7.31 13.99 -10.72
CA GLY A 220 7.94 12.85 -11.38
C GLY A 220 8.89 12.08 -10.46
N VAL A 221 8.59 12.02 -9.16
CA VAL A 221 9.30 11.17 -8.20
C VAL A 221 8.59 9.82 -8.17
N ASP A 222 9.29 8.79 -8.65
CA ASP A 222 8.72 7.45 -8.80
C ASP A 222 8.66 6.72 -7.44
N VAL A 223 7.58 6.97 -6.70
CA VAL A 223 7.34 6.42 -5.36
C VAL A 223 5.93 5.86 -5.25
N SER A 224 5.80 4.62 -4.79
CA SER A 224 4.53 4.10 -4.28
C SER A 224 4.26 4.63 -2.88
N VAL A 225 3.08 5.18 -2.63
CA VAL A 225 2.62 5.52 -1.29
C VAL A 225 1.49 4.56 -0.91
N ALA A 226 1.77 3.62 0.00
CA ALA A 226 0.84 2.60 0.46
C ALA A 226 0.35 2.91 1.87
N GLY A 227 -0.97 3.06 2.02
CA GLY A 227 -1.62 3.26 3.32
C GLY A 227 -1.93 1.94 4.03
N VAL A 228 -1.62 1.85 5.31
CA VAL A 228 -2.08 0.80 6.23
C VAL A 228 -3.05 1.44 7.24
N PRO A 229 -4.38 1.21 7.11
CA PRO A 229 -5.37 1.87 7.95
C PRO A 229 -5.28 1.40 9.40
N LYS A 230 -5.33 2.38 10.31
CA LYS A 230 -5.24 2.22 11.76
C LYS A 230 -6.36 2.99 12.45
N THR A 231 -7.41 2.27 12.81
CA THR A 231 -8.49 2.73 13.69
C THR A 231 -8.75 1.66 14.76
N ILE A 232 -9.02 2.08 15.99
CA ILE A 232 -9.49 1.16 17.05
C ILE A 232 -11.01 1.00 17.00
N ASP A 233 -11.70 1.97 16.39
CA ASP A 233 -13.14 2.10 16.35
C ASP A 233 -13.77 1.24 15.22
N ASN A 234 -12.93 0.67 14.34
CA ASN A 234 -13.32 -0.17 13.20
C ASN A 234 -14.33 0.52 12.26
N ASP A 235 -14.14 1.81 12.02
CA ASP A 235 -14.96 2.71 11.22
C ASP A 235 -14.37 2.97 9.82
N ILE A 236 -13.55 2.04 9.31
CA ILE A 236 -12.94 2.18 7.98
C ILE A 236 -14.03 2.23 6.91
N GLY A 237 -14.13 3.35 6.19
CA GLY A 237 -15.07 3.53 5.09
C GLY A 237 -16.49 3.89 5.52
N ALA A 238 -16.70 4.20 6.81
CA ALA A 238 -17.93 4.81 7.33
C ALA A 238 -18.10 6.26 6.86
#